data_AF-A0A9D1IYW5-F1
#
_entry.id   AF-A0A9D1IYW5-F1
#
_cell.length_a   1.000
_cell.length_b   1.000
_cell.length_c   1.000
_cell.angle_alpha   90.00
_cell.angle_beta   90.00
_cell.angle_gamma   90.00
#
_symmetry.space_group_name_H-M   'P 1'
#
loop_
_entity.id
_entity.type
_entity.pdbx_description
1 polymer ?
#
loop_
_entity_poly.entity_id
_entity_poly.type
_entity_poly.pdbx_seq_one_letter_code
_entity_poly.pdbx_strand_id
1 'polypeptide(L)'
;MSVVIVGGNECMAGKYESICREHGCKAKVFTKENGSLKKKVGTPDLLILFISTVSHKMALSVIAEAKKNDVPVARVLTSSGTALRAALMEHCAAV
;
A
#
# COMPACT_ATOMS: atom_id res chain seq x y z
N MET A 1 11.45 0.18 -8.16
CA MET A 1 9.99 0.12 -7.96
C MET A 1 9.58 0.88 -6.71
N SER A 2 8.48 1.61 -6.78
CA SER A 2 7.89 2.38 -5.68
C SER A 2 6.54 1.80 -5.29
N VAL A 3 6.36 1.56 -3.99
CA VAL A 3 5.13 0.94 -3.45
C VAL A 3 4.50 1.88 -2.44
N VAL A 4 3.19 2.06 -2.50
CA VAL A 4 2.44 2.77 -1.47
C VAL A 4 1.55 1.78 -0.74
N ILE A 5 1.69 1.71 0.58
CA ILE A 5 0.86 0.87 1.44
C ILE A 5 -0.13 1.78 2.17
N VAL A 6 -1.41 1.45 2.11
CA VAL A 6 -2.47 2.18 2.83
C VAL A 6 -3.22 1.25 3.77
N GLY A 7 -3.37 1.70 5.01
CA GLY A 7 -3.85 0.90 6.14
C GLY A 7 -2.72 0.18 6.87
N GLY A 8 -3.10 -0.84 7.64
CA GLY A 8 -2.19 -1.65 8.44
C GLY A 8 -2.03 -1.14 9.87
N ASN A 9 -1.30 -1.91 10.68
CA ASN A 9 -1.03 -1.55 12.07
C ASN A 9 0.06 -0.46 12.12
N GLU A 10 -0.20 0.64 12.84
CA GLU A 10 0.74 1.75 12.97
C GLU A 10 2.10 1.33 13.55
N CYS A 11 2.11 0.41 14.51
CA CYS A 11 3.34 -0.12 15.11
C CYS A 11 4.14 -0.98 14.12
N MET A 12 3.53 -1.42 13.02
CA MET A 12 4.17 -2.24 11.99
C MET A 12 4.61 -1.43 10.77
N ALA A 13 4.38 -0.11 10.73
CA ALA A 13 4.72 0.73 9.58
C ALA A 13 6.19 0.53 9.13
N GLY A 14 7.14 0.64 10.06
CA GLY A 14 8.56 0.42 9.75
C GLY A 14 8.89 -1.02 9.32
N LYS A 15 8.12 -2.01 9.80
CA LYS A 15 8.28 -3.41 9.36
C LYS A 15 7.76 -3.62 7.95
N TYR A 16 6.64 -2.99 7.57
CA TYR A 16 6.16 -3.02 6.20
C TYR A 16 7.16 -2.37 5.24
N GLU A 17 7.76 -1.24 5.63
CA GLU A 17 8.81 -0.58 4.86
C GLU A 17 10.05 -1.47 4.71
N SER A 18 10.48 -2.12 5.80
CA SER A 18 11.60 -3.06 5.77
C SER A 18 11.33 -4.23 4.82
N ILE A 19 10.13 -4.82 4.87
CA ILE A 19 9.74 -5.92 4.00
C ILE A 19 9.81 -5.49 2.53
N CYS A 20 9.24 -4.33 2.18
CA CYS A 20 9.36 -3.81 0.81
C CYS A 20 10.81 -3.58 0.40
N ARG A 21 11.65 -3.08 1.32
CA ARG A 21 13.08 -2.83 1.06
C ARG A 21 13.86 -4.12 0.85
N GLU A 22 13.54 -5.20 1.57
CA GLU A 22 14.09 -6.54 1.33
C GLU A 22 13.79 -7.03 -0.10
N HIS A 23 12.64 -6.64 -0.65
CA HIS A 23 12.24 -6.90 -2.04
C HIS A 23 12.73 -5.83 -3.05
N GLY A 24 13.68 -4.95 -2.67
CA GLY A 24 14.21 -3.91 -3.56
C GLY A 24 13.23 -2.77 -3.89
N CYS A 25 12.12 -2.67 -3.16
CA CYS A 25 11.07 -1.67 -3.37
C CYS A 25 11.20 -0.51 -2.37
N LYS A 26 10.98 0.71 -2.84
CA LYS A 26 10.86 1.89 -1.96
C LYS A 26 9.40 2.05 -1.54
N ALA A 27 9.10 1.78 -0.28
CA ALA A 27 7.74 1.88 0.24
C ALA A 27 7.45 3.24 0.89
N LYS A 28 6.19 3.67 0.82
CA LYS A 28 5.59 4.69 1.68
C LYS A 28 4.37 4.09 2.36
N VAL A 29 4.30 4.18 3.69
CA VAL A 29 3.19 3.59 4.46
C VAL A 29 2.29 4.68 5.03
N PHE A 30 0.99 4.56 4.80
CA PHE A 30 -0.04 5.43 5.35
C PHE A 30 -1.04 4.62 6.17
N THR A 31 -0.81 4.53 7.48
CA THR A 31 -1.69 3.79 8.40
C THR A 31 -2.89 4.60 8.91
N LYS A 32 -2.87 5.92 8.76
CA LYS A 32 -3.93 6.84 9.23
C LYS A 32 -4.38 7.79 8.13
N GLU A 33 -5.66 8.17 8.18
CA GLU A 33 -6.20 9.18 7.27
C GLU A 33 -5.57 10.52 7.64
N ASN A 34 -4.65 10.99 6.82
CA ASN A 34 -4.15 12.34 6.92
C ASN A 34 -4.79 13.13 5.77
N GLY A 35 -5.33 14.33 6.03
CA GLY A 35 -6.19 15.06 5.08
C GLY A 35 -5.57 15.34 3.71
N SER A 36 -4.27 15.06 3.52
CA SER A 36 -3.53 15.14 2.26
C SER A 36 -3.09 13.79 1.68
N LEU A 37 -3.68 12.65 2.08
CA LEU A 37 -3.27 11.32 1.62
C LEU A 37 -3.28 11.23 0.08
N LYS A 38 -4.33 11.76 -0.56
CA LYS A 38 -4.47 11.88 -2.01
C LYS A 38 -3.25 12.52 -2.69
N LYS A 39 -2.78 13.66 -2.14
CA LYS A 39 -1.60 14.38 -2.66
C LYS A 39 -0.28 13.65 -2.36
N LYS A 40 -0.21 12.87 -1.28
CA LYS A 40 1.01 12.19 -0.82
C LYS A 40 1.22 10.82 -1.45
N VAL A 41 0.16 10.16 -1.90
CA VAL A 41 0.22 8.87 -2.63
C VAL A 41 1.01 9.05 -3.93
N GLY A 42 0.71 10.09 -4.71
CA GLY A 42 1.36 10.33 -6.01
C GLY A 42 1.02 9.22 -7.01
N THR A 43 1.98 8.89 -7.88
CA THR A 43 1.89 7.85 -8.92
C THR A 43 2.88 6.70 -8.63
N PRO A 44 2.62 5.84 -7.64
CA PRO A 44 3.50 4.69 -7.38
C PRO A 44 3.32 3.60 -8.44
N ASP A 45 4.30 2.69 -8.53
CA ASP A 45 4.21 1.52 -9.42
C ASP A 45 3.17 0.49 -8.91
N LEU A 46 2.97 0.44 -7.58
CA LEU A 46 2.00 -0.45 -6.95
C LEU A 46 1.40 0.21 -5.71
N LEU A 47 0.08 0.08 -5.55
CA LEU A 47 -0.61 0.46 -4.33
C LEU A 47 -1.16 -0.78 -3.61
N ILE A 48 -0.77 -0.98 -2.37
CA ILE A 48 -1.26 -2.06 -1.51
C ILE A 48 -2.25 -1.49 -0.52
N LEU A 49 -3.49 -1.98 -0.55
CA LEU A 49 -4.57 -1.53 0.32
C LEU A 49 -4.96 -2.65 1.29
N PHE A 50 -4.73 -2.43 2.59
CA PHE A 50 -5.16 -3.33 3.64
C PHE A 50 -6.64 -3.11 3.99
N ILE A 51 -7.54 -3.77 3.25
CA ILE A 51 -8.97 -3.49 3.27
C ILE A 51 -9.65 -3.68 4.63
N SER A 52 -9.15 -4.58 5.49
CA SER A 52 -9.72 -4.80 6.83
C SER A 52 -9.39 -3.69 7.83
N THR A 53 -8.44 -2.81 7.51
CA THR A 53 -7.91 -1.82 8.47
C THR A 53 -8.19 -0.38 8.06
N VAL A 54 -8.64 -0.15 6.83
CA VAL A 54 -8.93 1.18 6.31
C VAL A 54 -10.41 1.48 6.45
N SER A 55 -10.74 2.74 6.71
CA SER A 55 -12.14 3.19 6.64
C SER A 55 -12.64 3.15 5.20
N HIS A 56 -13.95 3.04 5.00
CA HIS A 56 -14.56 3.14 3.68
C HIS A 56 -14.16 4.43 2.95
N LYS A 57 -14.15 5.56 3.68
CA LYS A 57 -13.77 6.86 3.13
C LYS A 57 -12.33 6.88 2.62
N MET A 58 -11.40 6.28 3.36
CA MET A 58 -10.01 6.14 2.97
C MET A 58 -9.87 5.22 1.76
N ALA A 59 -10.49 4.03 1.79
CA ALA A 59 -10.45 3.08 0.69
C ALA A 59 -10.95 3.70 -0.62
N LEU A 60 -12.12 4.36 -0.57
CA LEU A 60 -12.70 5.05 -1.72
C LEU A 60 -11.79 6.16 -2.25
N SER A 61 -11.19 6.95 -1.36
CA SER A 61 -10.26 8.03 -1.73
C SER A 61 -9.04 7.51 -2.46
N VAL A 62 -8.48 6.39 -1.99
CA VAL A 62 -7.28 5.77 -2.55
C VAL A 62 -7.58 5.07 -3.87
N ILE A 63 -8.68 4.31 -3.94
CA ILE A 63 -9.10 3.63 -5.17
C ILE A 63 -9.42 4.64 -6.27
N ALA A 64 -10.07 5.76 -5.94
CA ALA A 64 -10.35 6.82 -6.89
C ALA A 64 -9.06 7.46 -7.43
N GLU A 65 -8.08 7.73 -6.56
CA GLU A 65 -6.79 8.30 -6.98
C GLU A 65 -5.97 7.30 -7.81
N ALA A 66 -5.92 6.04 -7.41
CA ALA A 66 -5.24 5.00 -8.17
C ALA A 66 -5.85 4.83 -9.56
N LYS A 67 -7.19 4.81 -9.67
CA LYS A 67 -7.88 4.76 -10.96
C LYS A 67 -7.60 5.98 -11.84
N LYS A 68 -7.48 7.16 -11.24
CA LYS A 68 -7.17 8.41 -11.98
C LYS A 68 -5.75 8.40 -12.54
N ASN A 69 -4.82 7.79 -11.82
CA ASN A 69 -3.39 7.74 -12.17
C ASN A 69 -2.97 6.43 -12.86
N ASP A 70 -3.94 5.57 -13.21
CA ASP A 70 -3.72 4.22 -13.78
C ASP A 70 -2.74 3.36 -12.96
N VAL A 71 -2.84 3.44 -11.64
CA VAL A 71 -1.98 2.71 -10.70
C VAL A 71 -2.63 1.37 -10.34
N PRO A 72 -1.92 0.24 -10.45
CA PRO A 72 -2.45 -1.06 -10.03
C PRO A 72 -2.63 -1.11 -8.51
N VAL A 73 -3.80 -1.60 -8.07
CA VAL A 73 -4.15 -1.70 -6.65
C VAL A 73 -4.26 -3.16 -6.21
N ALA A 74 -3.34 -3.59 -5.36
CA ALA A 74 -3.40 -4.87 -4.65
C ALA A 74 -4.27 -4.74 -3.40
N ARG A 75 -5.39 -5.45 -3.36
CA ARG A 75 -6.28 -5.47 -2.19
C ARG A 75 -5.95 -6.65 -1.30
N VAL A 76 -5.45 -6.38 -0.10
CA VAL A 76 -5.03 -7.40 0.85
C VAL A 76 -5.96 -7.37 2.06
N LEU A 77 -6.59 -8.51 2.37
CA LEU A 77 -7.56 -8.63 3.47
C LEU A 77 -6.91 -8.43 4.84
N THR A 78 -5.71 -8.97 5.04
CA THR A 78 -5.01 -8.96 6.34
C THR A 78 -3.80 -8.03 6.30
N SER A 79 -3.55 -7.31 7.39
CA SER A 79 -2.40 -6.43 7.57
C SER A 79 -1.13 -7.13 8.06
N SER A 80 -1.04 -8.45 7.93
CA SER A 80 0.15 -9.20 8.36
C SER A 80 1.35 -8.97 7.44
N GLY A 81 2.56 -9.11 7.99
CA GLY A 81 3.79 -9.06 7.19
C GLY A 81 3.86 -10.18 6.14
N THR A 82 3.32 -11.35 6.44
CA THR A 82 3.25 -12.47 5.49
C THR A 82 2.35 -12.16 4.31
N ALA A 83 1.18 -11.56 4.56
CA ALA A 83 0.27 -11.16 3.49
C ALA A 83 0.86 -10.05 2.61
N LEU A 84 1.60 -9.10 3.23
CA LEU A 84 2.35 -8.11 2.48
C LEU A 84 3.41 -8.77 1.57
N ARG A 85 4.18 -9.73 2.10
CA ARG A 85 5.18 -10.48 1.32
C ARG A 85 4.54 -11.22 0.16
N ALA A 86 3.41 -11.89 0.36
CA ALA A 86 2.69 -12.58 -0.70
C ALA A 86 2.24 -11.61 -1.82
N ALA A 87 1.66 -10.46 -1.45
CA ALA A 87 1.25 -9.44 -2.43
C ALA A 87 2.45 -8.85 -3.19
N LEU A 88 3.57 -8.61 -2.52
CA LEU A 88 4.80 -8.17 -3.16
C LEU A 88 5.38 -9.24 -4.08
N MET A 89 5.36 -10.51 -3.70
CA MET A 89 5.84 -11.59 -4.57
C MET A 89 4.99 -11.69 -5.84
N GLU A 90 3.66 -11.65 -5.74
CA GLU A 90 2.78 -11.73 -6.92
C GLU A 90 2.98 -10.56 -7.89
N HIS A 91 3.18 -9.35 -7.38
CA HIS A 91 3.32 -8.15 -8.22
C HIS A 91 4.76 -7.79 -8.60
N CYS A 92 5.76 -8.29 -7.87
CA CYS A 92 7.18 -7.99 -8.09
C CYS A 92 7.95 -9.18 -8.71
N ALA A 93 7.37 -10.39 -8.75
CA ALA A 93 7.92 -11.52 -9.50
C ALA A 93 7.47 -11.55 -10.97
N ALA A 94 6.61 -10.63 -11.40
CA ALA A 94 6.25 -10.44 -12.81
C ALA A 94 7.32 -9.68 -13.63
N VAL A 95 8.59 -9.75 -13.22
CA VAL A 95 9.73 -9.09 -13.89
C VAL A 95 10.71 -10.13 -14.39
#